data_AF-A0A2B2C359-F1
#
_entry.id   AF-A0A2B2C359-F1
#
_cell.length_a   1.000
_cell.length_b   1.000
_cell.length_c   1.000
_cell.angle_alpha   90.00
_cell.angle_beta   90.00
_cell.angle_gamma   90.00
#
_symmetry.space_group_name_H-M   'P 1'
#
loop_
_entity.id
_entity.type
_entity.pdbx_description
1 polymer ?
#
loop_
_entity_poly.entity_id
_entity_poly.type
_entity_poly.pdbx_seq_one_letter_code
_entity_poly.pdbx_strand_id
1 'polypeptide(L)'
;MIIKKSLRFQVVYDVRKDQSGKRIQKVRSFNSLEDAKKFAKTLKSDFRNTENLSSSHEKWSQEEVSKFLNAAQKEDNSLMFEILLYTDLRINELCALFWSDIDLCESKISINKTSDSFNNREVNIYSLRNKRMVSIPSHITEKLAIYKQRGYQDRVPLIENNQNEQLLVFTNKVGTAINPQSLEYRFKRIVKNANVKMISFRDFRYFTPEHNQY
;
A
#
# COMPACT_ATOMS: atom_id res chain seq x y z
N MET A 1 11.22 -22.09 -26.72
CA MET A 1 10.55 -21.26 -25.70
C MET A 1 11.38 -19.99 -25.51
N ILE A 2 10.96 -18.86 -26.09
CA ILE A 2 11.75 -17.61 -26.04
C ILE A 2 11.57 -17.01 -24.65
N ILE A 3 12.62 -17.09 -23.82
CA ILE A 3 12.68 -16.37 -22.55
C ILE A 3 12.62 -14.88 -22.89
N LYS A 4 11.45 -14.25 -22.72
CA LYS A 4 11.34 -12.78 -22.76
C LYS A 4 12.29 -12.25 -21.70
N LYS A 5 13.44 -11.72 -22.11
CA LYS A 5 14.37 -11.01 -21.21
C LYS A 5 13.56 -9.90 -20.52
N SER A 6 13.37 -10.04 -19.22
CA SER A 6 12.67 -9.07 -18.39
C SER A 6 13.46 -7.75 -18.41
N LEU A 7 12.82 -6.65 -18.80
CA LEU A 7 13.38 -5.31 -18.68
C LEU A 7 13.48 -4.98 -17.17
N ARG A 8 14.71 -4.89 -16.64
CA ARG A 8 14.99 -4.82 -15.19
C ARG A 8 15.46 -3.45 -14.70
N PHE A 9 15.76 -2.51 -15.60
CA PHE A 9 16.33 -1.22 -15.21
C PHE A 9 15.51 -0.10 -15.84
N GLN A 10 15.18 0.93 -15.08
CA GLN A 10 14.46 2.10 -15.58
C GLN A 10 15.31 3.36 -15.41
N VAL A 11 15.18 4.27 -16.37
CA VAL A 11 15.72 5.63 -16.30
C VAL A 11 14.54 6.58 -16.35
N VAL A 12 14.35 7.36 -15.29
CA VAL A 12 13.37 8.45 -15.22
C VAL A 12 14.08 9.76 -15.58
N TYR A 13 13.51 10.54 -16.49
CA TYR A 13 14.13 11.78 -16.96
C TYR A 13 13.11 12.88 -17.23
N ASP A 14 13.50 14.12 -16.94
CA ASP A 14 12.71 15.32 -17.21
C ASP A 14 12.69 15.59 -18.72
N VAL A 15 11.50 15.81 -19.29
CA VAL A 15 11.33 16.13 -20.71
C VAL A 15 11.10 17.62 -20.92
N ARG A 16 10.29 18.23 -20.05
CA ARG A 16 9.93 19.66 -20.08
C ARG A 16 9.28 20.08 -18.77
N LYS A 17 9.10 21.38 -18.58
CA LYS A 17 8.19 21.94 -17.56
C LYS A 17 6.84 22.28 -18.21
N ASP A 18 5.75 22.14 -17.46
CA ASP A 18 4.46 22.68 -17.87
C ASP A 18 4.33 24.18 -17.55
N GLN A 19 3.19 24.78 -17.89
CA GLN A 19 2.91 26.21 -17.68
C GLN A 19 2.92 26.62 -16.20
N SER A 20 2.76 25.66 -15.27
CA SER A 20 2.83 25.89 -13.82
C SER A 20 4.25 25.73 -13.25
N GLY A 21 5.24 25.42 -14.10
CA GLY A 21 6.61 25.12 -13.69
C GLY A 21 6.82 23.69 -13.18
N LYS A 22 5.79 22.83 -13.20
CA LYS A 22 5.89 21.42 -12.80
C LYS A 22 6.63 20.63 -13.87
N ARG A 23 7.57 19.79 -13.43
CA ARG A 23 8.38 18.94 -14.31
C ARG A 23 7.56 17.76 -14.83
N ILE A 24 7.64 17.53 -16.14
CA ILE A 24 7.05 16.38 -16.82
C ILE A 24 8.14 15.34 -17.02
N GLN A 25 7.97 14.18 -16.39
CA GLN A 25 8.93 13.08 -16.40
C GLN A 25 8.49 11.97 -17.37
N LYS A 26 9.47 11.33 -18.03
CA LYS A 26 9.29 10.07 -18.78
C LYS A 26 10.14 8.97 -18.18
N VAL A 27 9.71 7.72 -18.43
CA VAL A 27 10.41 6.52 -17.97
C VAL A 27 10.79 5.68 -19.19
N ARG A 28 12.05 5.25 -19.25
CA ARG A 28 12.54 4.30 -20.26
C ARG A 28 13.09 3.05 -19.57
N SER A 29 12.71 1.87 -20.06
CA SER A 29 13.11 0.57 -19.48
C SER A 29 14.19 -0.11 -20.33
N PHE A 30 15.11 -0.84 -19.67
CA PHE A 30 16.29 -1.49 -20.25
C PHE A 30 16.46 -2.91 -19.69
N ASN A 31 17.09 -3.77 -20.49
CA ASN A 31 17.39 -5.15 -20.12
C ASN A 31 18.75 -5.31 -19.40
N SER A 32 19.65 -4.33 -19.53
CA SER A 32 20.97 -4.35 -18.91
C SER A 32 21.27 -3.05 -18.16
N LEU A 33 22.05 -3.16 -17.09
CA LEU A 33 22.52 -2.01 -16.31
C LEU A 33 23.43 -1.11 -17.15
N GLU A 34 24.20 -1.71 -18.05
CA GLU A 34 25.14 -1.01 -18.91
C GLU A 34 24.42 -0.13 -19.94
N ASP A 35 23.35 -0.65 -20.56
CA ASP A 35 22.53 0.13 -21.50
C ASP A 35 21.80 1.27 -20.80
N ALA A 36 21.28 1.03 -19.60
CA ALA A 36 20.64 2.07 -18.79
C ALA A 36 21.64 3.18 -18.44
N LYS A 37 22.86 2.81 -18.00
CA LYS A 37 23.94 3.77 -17.70
C LYS A 37 24.39 4.52 -18.96
N LYS A 38 24.48 3.85 -20.11
CA LYS A 38 24.82 4.47 -21.40
C LYS A 38 23.77 5.51 -21.79
N PHE A 39 22.49 5.16 -21.72
CA PHE A 39 21.39 6.09 -21.97
C PHE A 39 21.38 7.27 -20.99
N ALA A 40 21.54 7.01 -19.68
CA ALA A 40 21.63 8.08 -18.69
C ALA A 40 22.77 9.07 -18.98
N LYS A 41 23.94 8.56 -19.40
CA LYS A 41 25.07 9.41 -19.83
C LYS A 41 24.77 10.26 -21.06
N THR A 42 23.88 9.82 -21.96
CA THR A 42 23.49 10.63 -23.14
C THR A 42 22.58 11.81 -22.80
N LEU A 43 21.99 11.86 -21.60
CA LEU A 43 21.07 12.91 -21.17
C LEU A 43 21.78 14.16 -20.61
N LYS A 44 23.11 14.26 -20.72
CA LYS A 44 23.90 15.37 -20.18
C LYS A 44 23.62 16.69 -20.91
N SER A 45 22.70 17.50 -20.38
CA SER A 45 22.92 18.96 -20.29
C SER A 45 22.03 19.73 -19.31
N ASP A 46 20.88 19.27 -18.80
CA ASP A 46 20.02 20.23 -18.05
C ASP A 46 19.31 19.83 -16.75
N PHE A 47 19.26 18.57 -16.33
CA PHE A 47 18.56 18.28 -15.07
C PHE A 47 19.28 17.23 -14.25
N ARG A 48 19.78 17.70 -13.09
CA ARG A 48 20.55 16.96 -12.07
C ARG A 48 19.96 15.57 -11.83
N ASN A 49 20.86 14.58 -11.92
CA ASN A 49 20.70 13.16 -11.58
C ASN A 49 19.56 12.87 -10.59
N THR A 50 18.56 12.11 -11.05
CA THR A 50 17.84 11.18 -10.18
C THR A 50 17.95 9.79 -10.79
N GLU A 51 19.06 9.12 -10.49
CA GLU A 51 19.17 7.68 -10.69
C GLU A 51 18.16 7.00 -9.76
N ASN A 52 16.97 6.69 -10.25
CA ASN A 52 16.11 5.69 -9.62
C ASN A 52 16.12 4.46 -10.53
N LEU A 53 17.11 3.60 -10.32
CA LEU A 53 17.08 2.23 -10.80
C LEU A 53 15.98 1.48 -10.04
N SER A 54 14.75 1.47 -10.54
CA SER A 54 13.75 0.52 -10.07
C SER A 54 14.05 -0.84 -10.71
N SER A 55 14.35 -1.83 -9.87
CA SER A 55 14.37 -3.22 -10.31
C SER A 55 12.96 -3.62 -10.78
N SER A 56 12.89 -4.54 -11.73
CA SER A 56 11.67 -5.25 -12.12
C SER A 56 10.78 -5.55 -10.92
N HIS A 57 9.45 -5.48 -11.06
CA HIS A 57 8.45 -5.90 -10.07
C HIS A 57 8.76 -7.32 -9.55
N GLU A 58 9.58 -7.41 -8.51
CA GLU A 58 9.97 -8.67 -7.91
C GLU A 58 8.92 -8.98 -6.86
N LYS A 59 8.09 -9.98 -7.17
CA LYS A 59 7.05 -10.46 -6.27
C LYS A 59 7.68 -11.36 -5.21
N TRP A 60 7.09 -11.35 -4.02
CA TRP A 60 7.40 -12.36 -3.02
C TRP A 60 6.89 -13.74 -3.44
N SER A 61 7.62 -14.78 -3.02
CA SER A 61 7.10 -16.15 -3.03
C SER A 61 6.04 -16.34 -1.92
N GLN A 62 5.28 -17.44 -1.99
CA GLN A 62 4.36 -17.81 -0.90
C GLN A 62 5.08 -18.00 0.44
N GLU A 63 6.32 -18.49 0.40
CA GLU A 63 7.16 -18.64 1.59
C GLU A 63 7.55 -17.28 2.18
N GLU A 64 7.95 -16.32 1.34
CA GLU A 64 8.29 -14.96 1.77
C GLU A 64 7.09 -14.22 2.36
N VAL A 65 5.91 -14.37 1.76
CA VAL A 65 4.66 -13.85 2.33
C VAL A 65 4.37 -14.47 3.69
N SER A 66 4.51 -15.79 3.81
CA SER A 66 4.28 -16.48 5.07
C SER A 66 5.25 -15.99 6.16
N LYS A 67 6.54 -15.83 5.84
CA LYS A 67 7.55 -15.26 6.74
C LYS A 67 7.19 -13.84 7.16
N PHE A 68 6.77 -13.01 6.20
CA PHE A 68 6.37 -11.64 6.48
C PHE A 68 5.13 -11.57 7.38
N LEU A 69 4.06 -12.32 7.07
CA LEU A 69 2.83 -12.34 7.87
C LEU A 69 3.10 -12.86 9.29
N ASN A 70 3.93 -13.89 9.44
CA ASN A 70 4.35 -14.39 10.75
C ASN A 70 5.11 -13.34 11.57
N ALA A 71 5.99 -12.56 10.93
CA ALA A 71 6.67 -11.46 11.59
C ALA A 71 5.70 -10.31 11.95
N ALA A 72 4.73 -10.03 11.07
CA ALA A 72 3.72 -8.99 11.26
C ALA A 72 2.73 -9.29 12.38
N GLN A 73 2.47 -10.56 12.72
CA GLN A 73 1.54 -10.94 13.80
C GLN A 73 1.89 -10.32 15.17
N LYS A 74 3.16 -9.96 15.39
CA LYS A 74 3.63 -9.33 16.64
C LYS A 74 3.33 -7.84 16.72
N GLU A 75 2.80 -7.25 15.66
CA GLU A 75 2.57 -5.82 15.53
C GLU A 75 1.10 -5.47 15.81
N ASP A 76 0.88 -4.30 16.43
CA ASP A 76 -0.47 -3.74 16.59
C ASP A 76 -1.15 -3.60 15.22
N ASN A 77 -2.42 -4.02 15.12
CA ASN A 77 -3.19 -3.99 13.87
C ASN A 77 -2.57 -4.80 12.72
N SER A 78 -1.96 -5.95 13.01
CA SER A 78 -1.36 -6.85 12.00
C SER A 78 -2.29 -7.21 10.83
N LEU A 79 -3.62 -7.26 11.07
CA LEU A 79 -4.67 -7.48 10.06
C LEU A 79 -4.60 -6.49 8.87
N MET A 80 -4.06 -5.28 9.09
CA MET A 80 -3.82 -4.29 8.02
C MET A 80 -3.03 -4.88 6.86
N PHE A 81 -2.00 -5.68 7.16
CA PHE A 81 -1.12 -6.22 6.14
C PHE A 81 -1.79 -7.34 5.34
N GLU A 82 -2.65 -8.15 5.98
CA GLU A 82 -3.45 -9.15 5.29
C GLU A 82 -4.45 -8.48 4.34
N ILE A 83 -5.14 -7.43 4.79
CA ILE A 83 -6.08 -6.69 3.92
C ILE A 83 -5.35 -6.11 2.72
N LEU A 84 -4.22 -5.42 2.92
CA LEU A 84 -3.43 -4.87 1.81
C LEU A 84 -3.00 -5.95 0.81
N LEU A 85 -2.67 -7.15 1.30
CA LEU A 85 -2.23 -8.27 0.47
C LEU A 85 -3.38 -8.88 -0.35
N TYR A 86 -4.57 -9.00 0.25
CA TYR A 86 -5.68 -9.80 -0.28
C TYR A 86 -6.79 -9.00 -0.97
N THR A 87 -6.87 -7.69 -0.74
CA THR A 87 -7.99 -6.85 -1.26
C THR A 87 -7.54 -5.77 -2.23
N ASP A 88 -6.24 -5.72 -2.54
CA ASP A 88 -5.64 -4.68 -3.37
C ASP A 88 -6.05 -3.27 -2.94
N LEU A 89 -5.98 -2.96 -1.64
CA LEU A 89 -6.16 -1.60 -1.11
C LEU A 89 -4.86 -0.80 -1.16
N ARG A 90 -4.91 0.48 -1.55
CA ARG A 90 -3.75 1.40 -1.37
C ARG A 90 -3.56 1.62 0.12
N ILE A 91 -2.32 1.84 0.55
CA ILE A 91 -2.00 2.17 1.95
C ILE A 91 -2.83 3.36 2.45
N ASN A 92 -2.97 4.40 1.63
CA ASN A 92 -3.81 5.56 1.95
C ASN A 92 -5.32 5.25 1.92
N GLU A 93 -5.77 4.29 1.11
CA GLU A 93 -7.18 3.84 1.12
C GLU A 93 -7.46 3.07 2.42
N LEU A 94 -6.53 2.20 2.85
CA LEU A 94 -6.61 1.46 4.12
C LEU A 94 -6.64 2.39 5.33
N CYS A 95 -5.75 3.39 5.38
CA CYS A 95 -5.69 4.35 6.48
C CYS A 95 -6.93 5.26 6.59
N ALA A 96 -7.74 5.34 5.52
CA ALA A 96 -9.00 6.09 5.47
C ALA A 96 -10.25 5.20 5.56
N LEU A 97 -10.08 3.92 5.91
CA LEU A 97 -11.17 2.95 5.87
C LEU A 97 -12.04 3.04 7.12
N PHE A 98 -13.34 3.26 6.93
CA PHE A 98 -14.33 3.25 8.00
C PHE A 98 -15.11 1.93 8.02
N TRP A 99 -15.66 1.56 9.17
CA TRP A 99 -16.53 0.38 9.28
C TRP A 99 -17.78 0.49 8.39
N SER A 100 -18.26 1.70 8.11
CA SER A 100 -19.36 1.95 7.17
C SER A 100 -18.99 1.67 5.71
N ASP A 101 -17.70 1.54 5.39
CA ASP A 101 -17.23 1.21 4.05
C ASP A 101 -17.13 -0.32 3.82
N ILE A 102 -17.32 -1.14 4.86
CA ILE A 102 -17.18 -2.60 4.80
C ILE A 102 -18.54 -3.26 4.97
N ASP A 103 -18.94 -4.02 3.96
CA ASP A 103 -20.05 -4.96 4.04
C ASP A 103 -19.49 -6.37 4.30
N LEU A 104 -19.61 -6.82 5.55
CA LEU A 104 -19.14 -8.15 5.96
C LEU A 104 -20.09 -9.27 5.49
N CYS A 105 -21.37 -8.97 5.24
CA CYS A 105 -22.31 -9.97 4.72
C CYS A 105 -21.98 -10.27 3.26
N GLU A 106 -21.73 -9.22 2.48
CA GLU A 106 -21.40 -9.32 1.06
C GLU A 106 -19.91 -9.53 0.78
N SER A 107 -19.07 -9.54 1.83
CA SER A 107 -17.60 -9.59 1.73
C SER A 107 -17.04 -8.55 0.75
N LYS A 108 -17.44 -7.27 0.92
CA LYS A 108 -17.06 -6.16 0.02
C LYS A 108 -16.54 -4.96 0.78
N ILE A 109 -15.58 -4.25 0.18
CA ILE A 109 -15.10 -2.94 0.64
C ILE A 109 -15.42 -1.89 -0.41
N SER A 110 -16.08 -0.81 0.00
CA SER A 110 -16.29 0.40 -0.77
C SER A 110 -15.09 1.33 -0.65
N ILE A 111 -14.26 1.39 -1.68
CA ILE A 111 -13.11 2.29 -1.74
C ILE A 111 -13.58 3.64 -2.31
N ASN A 112 -13.82 4.57 -1.40
CA ASN A 112 -14.39 5.88 -1.70
C ASN A 112 -13.63 7.05 -1.05
N LYS A 113 -12.61 6.75 -0.22
CA LYS A 113 -11.79 7.71 0.51
C LYS A 113 -10.30 7.37 0.40
N THR A 114 -9.46 8.37 0.62
CA THR A 114 -8.01 8.25 0.75
C THR A 114 -7.52 9.18 1.83
N SER A 115 -6.52 8.75 2.59
CA SER A 115 -5.83 9.62 3.53
C SER A 115 -4.64 10.32 2.85
N ASP A 116 -4.26 11.47 3.38
CA ASP A 116 -2.97 12.09 3.12
C ASP A 116 -2.42 12.66 4.43
N SER A 117 -1.10 12.75 4.53
CA SER A 117 -0.42 13.37 5.66
C SER A 117 0.48 14.48 5.14
N PHE A 118 0.09 15.73 5.33
CA PHE A 118 0.97 16.87 5.07
C PHE A 118 1.95 17.02 6.23
N ASN A 119 3.26 16.98 5.94
CA ASN A 119 4.33 17.24 6.89
C ASN A 119 4.28 16.45 8.22
N ASN A 120 3.79 15.21 8.22
CA ASN A 120 3.82 14.29 9.35
C ASN A 120 3.11 14.73 10.64
N ARG A 121 2.19 15.70 10.57
CA ARG A 121 1.49 16.19 11.78
C ARG A 121 0.04 15.75 11.85
N GLU A 122 -0.69 15.86 10.75
CA GLU A 122 -2.12 15.54 10.72
C GLU A 122 -2.46 14.64 9.52
N VAL A 123 -3.30 13.64 9.77
CA VAL A 123 -3.82 12.75 8.75
C VAL A 123 -5.19 13.26 8.34
N ASN A 124 -5.30 13.74 7.12
CA ASN A 124 -6.55 14.21 6.55
C ASN A 124 -7.15 13.14 5.66
N ILE A 125 -8.48 13.00 5.68
CA ILE A 125 -9.20 12.04 4.84
C ILE A 125 -10.02 12.79 3.80
N TYR A 126 -9.88 12.37 2.55
CA TYR A 126 -10.54 13.00 1.40
C TYR A 126 -11.36 11.97 0.63
N SER A 127 -12.47 12.42 0.05
CA SER A 127 -13.27 11.63 -0.88
C SER A 127 -12.54 11.44 -2.21
N LEU A 128 -12.56 10.21 -2.73
CA LEU A 128 -12.01 9.89 -4.05
C LEU A 128 -13.02 10.26 -5.14
N ARG A 129 -12.49 10.82 -6.24
CA ARG A 129 -13.27 11.05 -7.46
C ARG A 129 -13.72 9.74 -8.11
N ASN A 130 -12.82 8.76 -8.15
CA ASN A 130 -13.07 7.43 -8.72
C ASN A 130 -13.29 6.44 -7.58
N LYS A 131 -14.56 6.11 -7.34
CA LYS A 131 -14.96 5.14 -6.32
C LYS A 131 -15.01 3.75 -6.95
N ARG A 132 -14.63 2.73 -6.20
CA ARG A 132 -14.69 1.32 -6.64
C ARG A 132 -15.07 0.41 -5.48
N MET A 133 -15.51 -0.79 -5.79
CA MET A 133 -15.65 -1.86 -4.80
C MET A 133 -14.59 -2.93 -5.03
N VAL A 134 -14.18 -3.59 -3.96
CA VAL A 134 -13.33 -4.78 -4.00
C VAL A 134 -13.92 -5.88 -3.13
N SER A 135 -13.77 -7.12 -3.57
CA SER A 135 -14.16 -8.29 -2.78
C SER A 135 -13.11 -8.62 -1.72
N ILE A 136 -13.57 -9.18 -0.62
CA ILE A 136 -12.78 -9.65 0.51
C ILE A 136 -12.82 -11.18 0.52
N PRO A 137 -11.68 -11.88 0.60
CA PRO A 137 -11.72 -13.33 0.81
C PRO A 137 -12.39 -13.69 2.14
N SER A 138 -13.14 -14.79 2.18
CA SER A 138 -13.91 -15.23 3.36
C SER A 138 -13.10 -15.26 4.66
N HIS A 139 -11.89 -15.83 4.62
CA HIS A 139 -11.00 -15.89 5.79
C HIS A 139 -10.58 -14.50 6.31
N ILE A 140 -10.55 -13.47 5.47
CA ILE A 140 -10.31 -12.08 5.88
C ILE A 140 -11.59 -11.44 6.41
N THR A 141 -12.75 -11.73 5.80
CA THR A 141 -14.06 -11.30 6.32
C THR A 141 -14.28 -11.79 7.75
N GLU A 142 -13.97 -13.05 8.04
CA GLU A 142 -14.05 -13.64 9.39
C GLU A 142 -13.14 -12.92 10.39
N LYS A 143 -11.88 -12.70 10.01
CA LYS A 143 -10.92 -11.96 10.84
C LYS A 143 -11.37 -10.53 11.10
N LEU A 144 -11.94 -9.85 10.10
CA LEU A 144 -12.52 -8.52 10.24
C LEU A 144 -13.71 -8.51 11.20
N ALA A 145 -14.58 -9.51 11.16
CA ALA A 145 -15.71 -9.63 12.09
C ALA A 145 -15.23 -9.79 13.55
N ILE A 146 -14.26 -10.67 13.79
CA ILE A 146 -13.63 -10.85 15.11
C ILE A 146 -12.95 -9.56 15.57
N TYR A 147 -12.19 -8.92 14.67
CA TYR A 147 -11.49 -7.67 14.96
C TYR A 147 -12.48 -6.54 15.30
N LYS A 148 -13.61 -6.44 14.58
CA LYS A 148 -14.71 -5.52 14.88
C LYS A 148 -15.21 -5.76 16.30
N GLN A 149 -15.58 -6.99 16.63
CA GLN A 149 -16.13 -7.34 17.95
C GLN A 149 -15.19 -6.96 19.10
N ARG A 150 -13.89 -7.27 18.99
CA ARG A 150 -12.88 -6.89 19.99
C ARG A 150 -12.76 -5.37 20.11
N GLY A 151 -12.66 -4.66 19.00
CA GLY A 151 -12.56 -3.20 18.99
C GLY A 151 -13.81 -2.50 19.55
N TYR A 152 -15.00 -3.06 19.38
CA TYR A 152 -16.21 -2.54 20.02
C TYR A 152 -16.16 -2.71 21.54
N GLN A 153 -15.72 -3.87 22.04
CA GLN A 153 -15.58 -4.11 23.49
C GLN A 153 -14.65 -3.09 24.15
N ASP A 154 -13.52 -2.79 23.51
CA ASP A 154 -12.54 -1.82 24.02
C ASP A 154 -13.02 -0.36 23.91
N ARG A 155 -14.02 -0.08 23.06
CA ARG A 155 -14.51 1.28 22.76
C ARG A 155 -15.93 1.57 23.29
N VAL A 156 -16.62 0.61 23.93
CA VAL A 156 -17.97 0.82 24.51
C VAL A 156 -18.05 2.12 25.34
N PRO A 157 -17.08 2.44 26.23
CA PRO A 157 -17.15 3.67 27.03
C PRO A 157 -17.00 4.96 26.20
N LEU A 158 -16.40 4.88 25.01
CA LEU A 158 -16.15 6.03 24.12
C LEU A 158 -17.33 6.29 23.18
N ILE A 159 -18.03 5.23 22.76
CA ILE A 159 -19.14 5.30 21.80
C ILE A 159 -20.42 5.86 22.44
N GLU A 160 -20.67 5.60 23.73
CA GLU A 160 -21.85 6.12 24.44
C GLU A 160 -21.95 7.66 24.41
N ASN A 161 -20.81 8.36 24.27
CA ASN A 161 -20.75 9.82 24.23
C ASN A 161 -20.87 10.43 22.82
N ASN A 162 -20.68 9.65 21.74
CA ASN A 162 -20.61 10.15 20.35
C ASN A 162 -21.33 9.20 19.38
N GLN A 163 -22.66 9.26 19.33
CA GLN A 163 -23.50 8.34 18.54
C GLN A 163 -23.40 8.52 17.00
N ASN A 164 -22.76 9.58 16.50
CA ASN A 164 -22.76 9.94 15.07
C ASN A 164 -21.37 9.89 14.40
N GLU A 165 -20.32 9.42 15.08
CA GLU A 165 -18.98 9.38 14.47
C GLU A 165 -18.78 8.12 13.62
N GLN A 166 -18.43 8.32 12.35
CA GLN A 166 -17.94 7.24 11.50
C GLN A 166 -16.67 6.66 12.15
N LEU A 167 -16.69 5.38 12.51
CA LEU A 167 -15.56 4.73 13.17
C LEU A 167 -14.55 4.19 12.16
N LEU A 168 -13.31 4.66 12.27
CA LEU A 168 -12.18 4.09 11.53
C LEU A 168 -11.95 2.63 11.93
N VAL A 169 -11.66 1.80 10.93
CA VAL A 169 -11.31 0.39 11.11
C VAL A 169 -9.97 0.28 11.82
N PHE A 170 -8.97 1.05 11.35
CA PHE A 170 -7.62 1.05 11.91
C PHE A 170 -7.27 2.43 12.46
N THR A 171 -6.93 2.47 13.73
CA THR A 171 -6.52 3.69 14.42
C THR A 171 -5.16 3.49 15.08
N ASN A 172 -4.48 4.59 15.39
CA ASN A 172 -3.38 4.57 16.34
C ASN A 172 -3.91 4.41 17.78
N LYS A 173 -2.99 4.43 18.75
CA LYS A 173 -3.29 4.24 20.18
C LYS A 173 -4.16 5.36 20.79
N VAL A 174 -4.23 6.52 20.15
CA VAL A 174 -5.08 7.65 20.59
C VAL A 174 -6.40 7.73 19.83
N GLY A 175 -6.72 6.74 18.99
CA GLY A 175 -7.99 6.65 18.28
C GLY A 175 -8.07 7.41 16.96
N THR A 176 -6.98 8.05 16.51
CA THR A 176 -6.96 8.78 15.23
C THR A 176 -6.42 7.93 14.08
N ALA A 177 -6.60 8.39 12.84
CA ALA A 177 -6.13 7.68 11.64
C ALA A 177 -4.62 7.43 11.68
N ILE A 178 -4.22 6.25 11.20
CA ILE A 178 -2.81 5.89 11.11
C ILE A 178 -2.16 6.68 9.98
N ASN A 179 -1.05 7.36 10.29
CA ASN A 179 -0.25 8.03 9.26
C ASN A 179 0.29 6.99 8.25
N PRO A 180 0.01 7.14 6.94
CA PRO A 180 0.47 6.19 5.93
C PRO A 180 2.00 6.03 5.88
N GLN A 181 2.76 7.12 6.08
CA GLN A 181 4.22 7.07 6.14
C GLN A 181 4.70 6.27 7.36
N SER A 182 4.02 6.40 8.51
CA SER A 182 4.31 5.58 9.69
C SER A 182 4.05 4.10 9.42
N LEU A 183 2.93 3.76 8.76
CA LEU A 183 2.66 2.39 8.34
C LEU A 183 3.70 1.92 7.32
N GLU A 184 4.21 2.82 6.46
CA GLU A 184 5.25 2.49 5.50
C GLU A 184 6.56 2.09 6.18
N TYR A 185 7.00 2.85 7.18
CA TYR A 185 8.17 2.54 7.98
C TYR A 185 8.02 1.22 8.75
N ARG A 186 6.82 0.96 9.29
CA ARG A 186 6.53 -0.29 9.99
C ARG A 186 6.70 -1.51 9.09
N PHE A 187 6.15 -1.49 7.89
CA PHE A 187 6.35 -2.56 6.92
C PHE A 187 7.82 -2.78 6.58
N LYS A 188 8.59 -1.72 6.27
CA LYS A 188 10.02 -1.86 5.97
C LYS A 188 10.79 -2.52 7.13
N ARG A 189 10.42 -2.20 8.38
CA ARG A 189 10.95 -2.85 9.58
C ARG A 189 10.57 -4.34 9.62
N ILE A 190 9.31 -4.67 9.40
CA ILE A 190 8.82 -6.07 9.43
C ILE A 190 9.50 -6.89 8.33
N VAL A 191 9.63 -6.35 7.11
CA VAL A 191 10.35 -6.97 6.00
C VAL A 191 11.78 -7.34 6.39
N LYS A 192 12.49 -6.38 7.01
CA LYS A 192 13.85 -6.62 7.51
C LYS A 192 13.88 -7.70 8.59
N ASN A 193 12.95 -7.68 9.53
CA ASN A 193 12.87 -8.65 10.62
C ASN A 193 12.48 -10.06 10.15
N ALA A 194 11.65 -10.15 9.12
CA ALA A 194 11.27 -11.41 8.48
C ALA A 194 12.40 -12.00 7.63
N ASN A 195 13.49 -11.24 7.41
CA ASN A 195 14.59 -11.59 6.52
C ASN A 195 14.11 -11.98 5.12
N VAL A 196 13.13 -11.25 4.60
CA VAL A 196 12.61 -11.41 3.24
C VAL A 196 13.10 -10.26 2.36
N LYS A 197 12.98 -10.46 1.05
CA LYS A 197 13.38 -9.46 0.07
C LYS A 197 12.69 -8.11 0.31
N MET A 198 13.45 -7.02 0.22
CA MET A 198 12.89 -5.68 0.25
C MET A 198 12.12 -5.39 -1.04
N ILE A 199 10.83 -5.12 -0.92
CA ILE A 199 9.94 -4.71 -2.00
C ILE A 199 9.26 -3.39 -1.65
N SER A 200 8.73 -2.68 -2.64
CA SER A 200 7.90 -1.51 -2.36
C SER A 200 6.50 -1.94 -1.88
N PHE A 201 5.79 -1.07 -1.17
CA PHE A 201 4.36 -1.30 -0.87
C PHE A 201 3.49 -1.46 -2.12
N ARG A 202 3.89 -0.79 -3.20
CA ARG A 202 3.20 -0.93 -4.47
C ARG A 202 3.31 -2.37 -4.97
N ASP A 203 4.49 -2.97 -4.81
CA ASP A 203 4.78 -4.33 -5.25
C ASP A 203 4.17 -5.39 -4.34
N PHE A 204 4.06 -5.08 -3.04
CA PHE A 204 3.44 -5.94 -2.02
C PHE A 204 2.02 -6.40 -2.39
N ARG A 205 1.27 -5.55 -3.10
CA ARG A 205 -0.13 -5.82 -3.48
C ARG A 205 -0.29 -6.76 -4.67
N TYR A 206 0.76 -6.95 -5.47
CA TYR A 206 0.72 -7.84 -6.64
C TYR A 206 0.99 -9.31 -6.29
N PHE A 207 1.04 -9.65 -5.01
CA PHE A 207 1.16 -11.03 -4.57
C PHE A 207 -0.14 -11.83 -4.74
N THR A 208 -1.29 -11.16 -4.93
CA THR A 208 -2.62 -11.79 -5.07
C THR A 208 -2.49 -13.24 -5.56
N PRO A 209 -2.62 -14.23 -4.64
CA PRO A 209 -2.51 -15.63 -5.01
C PRO A 209 -3.45 -15.82 -6.18
N GLU A 210 -2.93 -16.35 -7.28
CA GLU A 210 -3.65 -16.52 -8.54
C GLU A 210 -5.10 -16.91 -8.25
N HIS A 211 -6.02 -16.15 -8.83
CA HIS A 211 -7.47 -16.31 -8.76
C HIS A 211 -7.92 -17.74 -8.40
N ASN A 212 -8.15 -17.99 -7.11
CA ASN A 212 -9.28 -18.85 -6.76
C ASN A 212 -10.50 -17.97 -6.96
N GLN A 213 -11.08 -18.11 -8.15
CA GLN A 213 -12.43 -17.66 -8.45
C GLN A 213 -13.33 -18.12 -7.30
N TYR A 214 -13.85 -17.14 -6.57
CA TYR A 214 -15.03 -17.29 -5.73
C TYR A 214 -16.13 -16.48 -6.41
#